data_AF-A0AAW1YLG1-F1
#
_entry.id   AF-A0AAW1YLG1-F1
#
_cell.length_a   1.000
_cell.length_b   1.000
_cell.length_c   1.000
_cell.angle_alpha   90.00
_cell.angle_beta   90.00
_cell.angle_gamma   90.00
#
_symmetry.space_group_name_H-M   'P 1'
#
loop_
_entity.id
_entity.type
_entity.pdbx_description
1 polymer ?
#
loop_
_entity_poly.entity_id
_entity_poly.type
_entity_poly.pdbx_seq_one_letter_code
_entity_poly.pdbx_strand_id
1 'polypeptide(L)'
;MALDIDDSTQLELTGTTVIATFYKGGTIVGYDSRSSNEGQRLHPLKIMDTANKLFTINASTFAIKLGNRVDCTKMCKYVIEECSPKVENNESTGNASIPSVAYTLEKVEGYLENLLEEGKSFGAVIVGHDAEGPRIHSIYTCNKQIVKQTDCTFVSVGSGSMRAKETFDEKMGTEDVFQYNYNLSQDEAIDLVLRALFNATFHSKFTGGTLHVCHGHGTWENIRDCDVLEAYNQYYESYEEDKILFLLFNSAKGYQAVYSDDLINLFRPYSEPTLAHRVAHIRITMAIGFYYHRLVFRTHEDAARVYSYVEQAGPHGLTTPALLTEFPNRVYLDTKEPNVPLYVNWASKRLLQVLRDSCIEFR
;
A
#
# COMPACT_ATOMS: atom_id res chain seq x y z
N MET A 1 4.47 -18.09 -22.23
CA MET A 1 4.97 -16.99 -23.09
C MET A 1 4.74 -15.71 -22.30
N ALA A 2 5.77 -15.20 -21.64
CA ALA A 2 5.66 -13.97 -20.87
C ALA A 2 5.40 -12.85 -21.86
N LEU A 3 4.23 -12.21 -21.77
CA LEU A 3 3.99 -10.96 -22.47
C LEU A 3 4.91 -9.94 -21.81
N ASP A 4 5.92 -9.49 -22.53
CA ASP A 4 6.64 -8.24 -22.24
C ASP A 4 5.63 -7.10 -22.40
N ILE A 5 4.86 -6.87 -21.34
CA ILE A 5 4.03 -5.69 -21.18
C ILE A 5 5.02 -4.55 -20.88
N ASP A 6 5.17 -3.65 -21.84
CA ASP A 6 5.91 -2.38 -21.73
C ASP A 6 5.73 -1.77 -20.33
N ASP A 7 6.84 -1.64 -19.57
CA ASP A 7 6.90 -1.12 -18.20
C ASP A 7 6.23 0.26 -18.04
N SER A 8 6.08 1.01 -19.14
CA SER A 8 5.39 2.30 -19.16
C SER A 8 3.86 2.22 -19.12
N THR A 9 3.28 1.01 -19.28
CA THR A 9 1.82 0.78 -19.27
C THR A 9 1.26 0.23 -17.96
N GLN A 10 2.09 0.09 -16.90
CA GLN A 10 1.59 -0.08 -15.52
C GLN A 10 0.98 1.23 -14.99
N LEU A 11 -0.01 1.75 -15.72
CA LEU A 11 -0.78 2.92 -15.36
C LEU A 11 -1.49 2.65 -14.04
N GLU A 12 -1.24 3.53 -13.08
CA GLU A 12 -1.61 3.47 -11.66
C GLU A 12 -3.03 2.90 -11.42
N LEU A 13 -3.10 1.61 -11.08
CA LEU A 13 -4.24 1.07 -10.34
C LEU A 13 -4.25 1.79 -8.97
N THR A 14 -5.30 2.56 -8.73
CA THR A 14 -5.41 3.41 -7.53
C THR A 14 -5.14 2.64 -6.23
N GLY A 15 -4.37 3.26 -5.34
CA GLY A 15 -4.37 3.01 -3.89
C GLY A 15 -3.82 1.68 -3.38
N THR A 16 -3.48 0.70 -4.23
CA THR A 16 -3.27 -0.68 -3.74
C THR A 16 -2.00 -1.27 -4.27
N THR A 17 -1.32 -2.06 -3.45
CA THR A 17 -0.25 -2.98 -3.87
C THR A 17 -0.57 -4.36 -3.33
N VAL A 18 -0.53 -5.37 -4.20
CA VAL A 18 -0.76 -6.77 -3.87
C VAL A 18 0.38 -7.61 -4.40
N ILE A 19 0.86 -8.53 -3.56
CA ILE A 19 1.80 -9.58 -3.94
C ILE A 19 1.15 -10.93 -3.63
N ALA A 20 1.27 -11.90 -4.52
CA ALA A 20 0.84 -13.27 -4.25
C ALA A 20 1.82 -14.26 -4.86
N THR A 21 2.19 -15.31 -4.12
CA THR A 21 3.04 -16.39 -4.64
C THR A 21 2.83 -17.68 -3.86
N PHE A 22 3.37 -18.77 -4.39
CA PHE A 22 3.35 -20.06 -3.72
C PHE A 22 4.61 -20.26 -2.87
N TYR A 23 4.51 -21.04 -1.81
CA TYR A 23 5.65 -21.58 -1.07
C TYR A 23 5.27 -22.99 -0.60
N LYS A 24 6.19 -23.70 0.05
CA LYS A 24 6.01 -25.10 0.47
C LYS A 24 4.77 -25.29 1.36
N GLY A 25 4.41 -24.26 2.13
CA GLY A 25 3.23 -24.28 3.01
C GLY A 25 1.91 -23.90 2.34
N GLY A 26 1.90 -23.56 1.04
CA GLY A 26 0.68 -23.16 0.32
C GLY A 26 0.85 -21.84 -0.43
N THR A 27 -0.14 -20.94 -0.34
CA THR A 27 -0.12 -19.63 -1.00
C THR A 27 0.06 -18.52 0.03
N ILE A 28 0.99 -17.59 -0.20
CA ILE A 28 1.17 -16.40 0.62
C ILE A 28 0.72 -15.17 -0.19
N VAL A 29 -0.07 -14.29 0.43
CA VAL A 29 -0.60 -13.08 -0.20
C VAL A 29 -0.38 -11.88 0.71
N GLY A 30 0.24 -10.84 0.19
CA GLY A 30 0.44 -9.56 0.86
C GLY A 30 -0.37 -8.45 0.22
N TYR A 31 -0.98 -7.58 1.01
CA TYR A 31 -1.59 -6.35 0.53
C TYR A 31 -1.54 -5.23 1.57
N ASP A 32 -1.59 -3.98 1.13
CA ASP A 32 -1.67 -2.82 2.01
C ASP A 32 -3.14 -2.38 2.25
N SER A 33 -3.40 -1.58 3.29
CA SER A 33 -4.75 -1.11 3.64
C SER A 33 -5.06 0.32 3.17
N ARG A 34 -4.12 1.01 2.52
CA ARG A 34 -4.33 2.39 2.06
C ARG A 34 -5.38 2.45 0.97
N SER A 35 -6.30 3.40 1.05
CA SER A 35 -7.24 3.69 -0.03
C SER A 35 -7.23 5.18 -0.29
N SER A 36 -7.04 5.55 -1.54
CA SER A 36 -6.99 6.93 -1.99
C SER A 36 -8.08 7.22 -3.03
N ASN A 37 -8.60 8.45 -3.05
CA ASN A 37 -9.46 8.93 -4.14
C ASN A 37 -8.72 10.00 -4.95
N GLU A 38 -8.09 9.63 -6.06
CA GLU A 38 -7.76 10.61 -7.09
C GLU A 38 -8.96 10.76 -8.02
N GLY A 39 -9.88 11.65 -7.62
CA GLY A 39 -11.05 12.00 -8.40
C GLY A 39 -11.07 13.50 -8.66
N GLN A 40 -10.52 13.90 -9.81
CA GLN A 40 -10.42 15.26 -10.34
C GLN A 40 -9.47 16.20 -9.56
N ARG A 41 -8.66 16.97 -10.29
CA ARG A 41 -7.76 18.06 -9.82
C ARG A 41 -8.40 19.08 -8.85
N LEU A 42 -9.71 18.98 -8.60
CA LEU A 42 -10.53 19.90 -7.81
C LEU A 42 -10.88 19.37 -6.41
N HIS A 43 -10.57 18.11 -6.06
CA HIS A 43 -10.87 17.54 -4.75
C HIS A 43 -9.63 16.95 -4.06
N PRO A 44 -9.49 17.13 -2.73
CA PRO A 44 -8.34 16.63 -1.99
C PRO A 44 -8.19 15.12 -2.13
N LEU A 45 -6.94 14.66 -2.29
CA LEU A 45 -6.55 13.28 -2.05
C LEU A 45 -6.92 12.91 -0.61
N LYS A 46 -8.07 12.26 -0.43
CA LYS A 46 -8.46 11.64 0.83
C LYS A 46 -7.84 10.26 0.84
N ILE A 47 -7.10 10.00 1.91
CA ILE A 47 -6.47 8.71 2.10
C ILE A 47 -7.00 8.11 3.41
N MET A 48 -7.41 6.86 3.35
CA MET A 48 -7.84 6.05 4.49
C MET A 48 -6.88 4.87 4.62
N ASP A 49 -6.23 4.72 5.76
CA ASP A 49 -5.20 3.69 6.02
C ASP A 49 -5.78 2.42 6.68
N THR A 50 -7.10 2.23 6.61
CA THR A 50 -7.82 1.12 7.28
C THR A 50 -8.76 0.39 6.33
N ALA A 51 -8.52 0.47 5.01
CA ALA A 51 -9.40 -0.16 4.04
C ALA A 51 -9.20 -1.67 4.04
N ASN A 52 -10.27 -2.43 4.29
CA ASN A 52 -10.25 -3.87 4.07
C ASN A 52 -10.34 -4.18 2.57
N LYS A 53 -9.24 -4.66 1.98
CA LYS A 53 -9.14 -5.01 0.56
C LYS A 53 -9.37 -6.49 0.28
N LEU A 54 -9.28 -7.33 1.29
CA LEU A 54 -9.62 -8.75 1.24
C LEU A 54 -11.14 -8.91 1.14
N PHE A 55 -11.60 -9.85 0.32
CA PHE A 55 -12.98 -10.33 0.37
C PHE A 55 -13.04 -11.81 0.03
N THR A 56 -13.72 -12.56 0.90
CA THR A 56 -14.01 -13.98 0.70
C THR A 56 -15.15 -14.13 -0.28
N ILE A 57 -14.95 -14.95 -1.31
CA ILE A 57 -15.94 -15.20 -2.37
C ILE A 57 -16.74 -16.45 -2.02
N ASN A 58 -16.04 -17.54 -1.67
CA ASN A 58 -16.61 -18.77 -1.15
C ASN A 58 -15.59 -19.46 -0.22
N ALA A 59 -15.84 -20.72 0.17
CA ALA A 59 -14.98 -21.43 1.12
C ALA A 59 -13.55 -21.69 0.61
N SER A 60 -13.34 -21.79 -0.70
CA SER A 60 -12.03 -22.09 -1.31
C SER A 60 -11.39 -20.90 -2.01
N THR A 61 -12.14 -19.83 -2.30
CA THR A 61 -11.70 -18.69 -3.12
C THR A 61 -11.92 -17.36 -2.42
N PHE A 62 -10.92 -16.50 -2.49
CA PHE A 62 -10.99 -15.10 -2.08
C PHE A 62 -10.33 -14.23 -3.14
N ALA A 63 -10.45 -12.92 -2.97
CA ALA A 63 -9.73 -11.97 -3.79
C ALA A 63 -9.31 -10.72 -3.01
N ILE A 64 -8.30 -10.04 -3.54
CA ILE A 64 -7.89 -8.71 -3.11
C ILE A 64 -8.39 -7.70 -4.14
N LYS A 65 -9.20 -6.73 -3.70
CA LYS A 65 -9.73 -5.64 -4.53
C LYS A 65 -8.61 -4.69 -4.95
N LEU A 66 -8.58 -4.35 -6.24
CA LEU A 66 -7.69 -3.35 -6.82
C LEU A 66 -8.55 -2.20 -7.37
N GLY A 67 -8.23 -0.96 -7.03
CA GLY A 67 -8.94 0.21 -7.55
C GLY A 67 -9.82 0.92 -6.52
N ASN A 68 -10.75 1.75 -7.00
CA ASN A 68 -11.55 2.59 -6.12
C ASN A 68 -12.58 1.76 -5.32
N ARG A 69 -12.88 2.23 -4.10
CA ARG A 69 -13.75 1.53 -3.15
C ARG A 69 -15.16 1.25 -3.71
N VAL A 70 -15.75 2.19 -4.46
CA VAL A 70 -17.16 2.09 -4.88
C VAL A 70 -17.33 1.00 -5.93
N ASP A 71 -16.53 1.04 -6.99
CA ASP A 71 -16.62 0.07 -8.08
C ASP A 71 -16.19 -1.32 -7.61
N CYS A 72 -15.12 -1.42 -6.81
CA CYS A 72 -14.72 -2.68 -6.20
C CYS A 72 -15.84 -3.27 -5.32
N THR A 73 -16.53 -2.45 -4.53
CA THR A 73 -17.61 -2.95 -3.65
C THR A 73 -18.76 -3.52 -4.48
N LYS A 74 -19.11 -2.91 -5.61
CA LYS A 74 -20.17 -3.41 -6.50
C LYS A 74 -19.75 -4.71 -7.19
N MET A 75 -18.52 -4.77 -7.70
CA MET A 75 -17.95 -5.99 -8.28
C MET A 75 -17.97 -7.14 -7.27
N CYS A 76 -17.51 -6.91 -6.04
CA CYS A 76 -17.50 -7.95 -5.00
C CYS A 76 -18.89 -8.49 -4.72
N LYS A 77 -19.90 -7.62 -4.60
CA LYS A 77 -21.29 -8.06 -4.37
C LYS A 77 -21.78 -8.97 -5.50
N TYR A 78 -21.60 -8.54 -6.75
CA TYR A 78 -21.97 -9.33 -7.92
C TYR A 78 -21.26 -10.70 -7.94
N VAL A 79 -19.94 -10.72 -7.75
CA VAL A 79 -19.15 -11.95 -7.80
C VAL A 79 -19.52 -12.90 -6.66
N ILE A 80 -19.75 -12.39 -5.45
CA ILE A 80 -20.20 -13.21 -4.31
C ILE A 80 -21.57 -13.82 -4.59
N GLU A 81 -22.53 -13.06 -5.12
CA GLU A 81 -23.87 -13.57 -5.46
C GLU A 81 -23.81 -14.65 -6.54
N GLU A 82 -22.98 -14.46 -7.57
CA GLU A 82 -22.83 -15.42 -8.67
C GLU A 82 -22.02 -16.67 -8.27
N CYS A 83 -21.03 -16.52 -7.39
CA CYS A 83 -20.12 -17.59 -6.96
C CYS A 83 -20.51 -18.21 -5.60
N SER A 84 -21.68 -17.86 -5.07
CA SER A 84 -22.23 -18.50 -3.89
C SER A 84 -22.62 -19.95 -4.21
N PRO A 85 -22.37 -20.92 -3.31
CA PRO A 85 -22.81 -22.29 -3.49
C PRO A 85 -24.33 -22.31 -3.71
N LYS A 86 -24.76 -22.82 -4.86
CA LYS A 86 -26.18 -23.02 -5.16
C LYS A 86 -26.51 -24.48 -4.86
N VAL A 87 -27.53 -24.72 -4.03
CA VAL A 87 -28.06 -26.07 -3.83
C VAL A 87 -28.73 -26.46 -5.14
N GLU A 88 -28.13 -27.40 -5.87
CA GLU A 88 -28.81 -28.00 -7.01
C GLU A 88 -29.97 -28.85 -6.47
N ASN A 89 -31.19 -28.59 -6.95
CA ASN A 89 -32.38 -29.40 -6.67
C ASN A 89 -32.33 -30.77 -7.38
N ASN A 90 -31.16 -31.41 -7.44
CA ASN A 90 -31.05 -32.80 -7.84
C ASN A 90 -31.15 -33.64 -6.56
N GLU A 91 -32.31 -34.28 -6.38
CA GLU A 91 -32.76 -35.08 -5.22
C GLU A 91 -31.85 -36.29 -4.87
N SER A 92 -30.64 -36.38 -5.40
CA SER A 92 -29.81 -37.59 -5.33
C SER A 92 -28.48 -37.42 -4.57
N THR A 93 -27.98 -36.21 -4.30
CA THR A 93 -26.66 -36.07 -3.63
C THR A 93 -26.53 -34.97 -2.59
N GLY A 94 -27.43 -33.98 -2.50
CA GLY A 94 -27.46 -33.00 -1.40
C GLY A 94 -26.20 -32.13 -1.20
N ASN A 95 -25.17 -32.26 -2.06
CA ASN A 95 -23.91 -31.54 -1.95
C ASN A 95 -23.96 -30.28 -2.82
N ALA A 96 -23.83 -29.10 -2.21
CA ALA A 96 -23.65 -27.87 -2.94
C ALA A 96 -22.29 -27.88 -3.65
N SER A 97 -22.28 -27.70 -4.97
CA SER A 97 -21.03 -27.52 -5.73
C SER A 97 -20.46 -26.14 -5.43
N ILE A 98 -19.21 -26.08 -4.96
CA ILE A 98 -18.50 -24.82 -4.70
C ILE A 98 -17.90 -24.35 -6.04
N PRO A 99 -18.21 -23.13 -6.51
CA PRO A 99 -17.65 -22.63 -7.76
C PRO A 99 -16.13 -22.53 -7.74
N SER A 100 -15.49 -22.89 -8.86
CA SER A 100 -14.05 -22.87 -9.03
C SER A 100 -13.46 -21.45 -9.05
N VAL A 101 -12.14 -21.36 -8.84
CA VAL A 101 -11.35 -20.14 -9.03
C VAL A 101 -11.46 -19.67 -10.48
N ALA A 102 -11.41 -20.58 -11.45
CA ALA A 102 -11.60 -20.26 -12.87
C ALA A 102 -12.99 -19.67 -13.17
N TYR A 103 -14.06 -20.21 -12.58
CA TYR A 103 -15.41 -19.65 -12.72
C TYR A 103 -15.51 -18.26 -12.10
N THR A 104 -14.88 -18.07 -10.94
CA THR A 104 -14.79 -16.77 -10.28
C THR A 104 -14.11 -15.73 -11.18
N LEU A 105 -13.03 -16.12 -11.85
CA LEU A 105 -12.34 -15.28 -12.83
C LEU A 105 -13.26 -14.89 -14.00
N GLU A 106 -14.01 -15.84 -14.56
CA GLU A 106 -14.98 -15.57 -15.63
C GLU A 106 -16.03 -14.54 -15.21
N LYS A 107 -16.55 -14.64 -13.97
CA LYS A 107 -17.51 -13.67 -13.43
C LYS A 107 -16.91 -12.28 -13.23
N VAL A 108 -15.67 -12.20 -12.77
CA VAL A 108 -14.97 -10.91 -12.67
C VAL A 108 -14.76 -10.32 -14.06
N GLU A 109 -14.30 -11.12 -15.02
CA GLU A 109 -14.07 -10.68 -16.41
C GLU A 109 -15.34 -10.11 -17.03
N GLY A 110 -16.45 -10.85 -17.01
CA GLY A 110 -17.73 -10.36 -17.55
C GLY A 110 -18.24 -9.10 -16.83
N TYR A 111 -17.97 -8.94 -15.53
CA TYR A 111 -18.30 -7.70 -14.82
C TYR A 111 -17.48 -6.50 -15.32
N LEU A 112 -16.18 -6.71 -15.57
CA LEU A 112 -15.28 -5.67 -16.08
C LEU A 112 -15.63 -5.29 -17.52
N GLU A 113 -15.97 -6.25 -18.38
CA GLU A 113 -16.37 -6.01 -19.77
C GLU A 113 -17.57 -5.05 -19.85
N ASN A 114 -18.56 -5.23 -18.98
CA ASN A 114 -19.75 -4.38 -18.91
C ASN A 114 -19.47 -2.91 -18.53
N LEU A 115 -18.30 -2.64 -17.92
CA LEU A 115 -17.93 -1.32 -17.40
C LEU A 115 -16.71 -0.74 -18.11
N LEU A 116 -16.21 -1.40 -19.16
CA LEU A 116 -14.98 -1.04 -19.85
C LEU A 116 -15.05 0.37 -20.47
N GLU A 117 -16.20 0.73 -21.04
CA GLU A 117 -16.43 2.03 -21.67
C GLU A 117 -16.47 3.20 -20.68
N GLU A 118 -16.73 2.93 -19.41
CA GLU A 118 -16.72 3.96 -18.35
C GLU A 118 -15.29 4.44 -18.03
N GLY A 119 -14.25 3.79 -18.58
CA GLY A 119 -12.86 4.19 -18.42
C GLY A 119 -12.33 4.05 -16.98
N LYS A 120 -12.98 3.22 -16.17
CA LYS A 120 -12.61 2.99 -14.76
C LYS A 120 -11.44 2.01 -14.68
N SER A 121 -10.57 2.21 -13.70
CA SER A 121 -9.41 1.35 -13.40
C SER A 121 -9.65 0.60 -12.08
N PHE A 122 -10.05 -0.66 -12.17
CA PHE A 122 -10.28 -1.54 -11.02
C PHE A 122 -10.18 -3.03 -11.42
N GLY A 123 -10.09 -3.92 -10.44
CA GLY A 123 -9.89 -5.34 -10.67
C GLY A 123 -9.69 -6.13 -9.37
N ALA A 124 -9.13 -7.32 -9.52
CA ALA A 124 -8.86 -8.23 -8.43
C ALA A 124 -7.61 -9.10 -8.67
N VAL A 125 -6.93 -9.46 -7.58
CA VAL A 125 -6.11 -10.67 -7.52
C VAL A 125 -6.97 -11.76 -6.91
N ILE A 126 -7.24 -12.83 -7.66
CA ILE A 126 -8.11 -13.94 -7.26
C ILE A 126 -7.21 -15.11 -6.90
N VAL A 127 -7.42 -15.68 -5.73
CA VAL A 127 -6.61 -16.79 -5.23
C VAL A 127 -7.53 -17.81 -4.57
N GLY A 128 -7.26 -19.09 -4.82
CA GLY A 128 -8.07 -20.17 -4.28
C GLY A 128 -7.50 -21.54 -4.55
N HIS A 129 -8.29 -22.58 -4.27
CA HIS A 129 -7.99 -23.96 -4.61
C HIS A 129 -9.06 -24.53 -5.52
N ASP A 130 -8.63 -25.00 -6.69
CA ASP A 130 -9.43 -25.80 -7.61
C ASP A 130 -9.13 -27.29 -7.43
N ALA A 131 -9.85 -28.15 -8.15
CA ALA A 131 -9.67 -29.61 -8.10
C ALA A 131 -8.23 -30.02 -8.48
N GLU A 132 -7.58 -29.27 -9.38
CA GLU A 132 -6.21 -29.53 -9.81
C GLU A 132 -5.16 -28.90 -8.87
N GLY A 133 -5.57 -28.12 -7.87
CA GLY A 133 -4.68 -27.50 -6.89
C GLY A 133 -4.84 -25.99 -6.75
N PRO A 134 -3.90 -25.32 -6.05
CA PRO A 134 -3.96 -23.89 -5.80
C PRO A 134 -3.80 -23.07 -7.08
N ARG A 135 -4.56 -21.97 -7.18
CA ARG A 135 -4.58 -21.07 -8.34
C ARG A 135 -4.42 -19.63 -7.90
N ILE A 136 -3.69 -18.85 -8.70
CA ILE A 136 -3.56 -17.39 -8.60
C ILE A 136 -3.85 -16.80 -9.98
N HIS A 137 -4.78 -15.86 -10.04
CA HIS A 137 -5.09 -15.07 -11.23
C HIS A 137 -5.07 -13.59 -10.89
N SER A 138 -4.67 -12.75 -11.84
CA SER A 138 -4.85 -11.29 -11.75
C SER A 138 -5.72 -10.83 -12.91
N ILE A 139 -6.65 -9.93 -12.63
CA ILE A 139 -7.50 -9.33 -13.65
C ILE A 139 -7.86 -7.90 -13.28
N TYR A 140 -7.66 -6.97 -14.19
CA TYR A 140 -7.97 -5.55 -13.95
C TYR A 140 -8.17 -4.79 -15.26
N THR A 141 -8.82 -3.64 -15.17
CA THR A 141 -8.93 -2.71 -16.28
C THR A 141 -7.81 -1.68 -16.27
N CYS A 142 -7.23 -1.40 -17.44
CA CYS A 142 -6.26 -0.34 -17.67
C CYS A 142 -6.50 0.25 -19.06
N ASN A 143 -6.62 1.58 -19.18
CA ASN A 143 -6.81 2.24 -20.48
C ASN A 143 -7.94 1.67 -21.36
N LYS A 144 -9.09 1.38 -20.76
CA LYS A 144 -10.24 0.71 -21.43
C LYS A 144 -9.89 -0.66 -22.03
N GLN A 145 -8.90 -1.36 -21.46
CA GLN A 145 -8.57 -2.73 -21.80
C GLN A 145 -8.59 -3.59 -20.53
N ILE A 146 -8.89 -4.88 -20.68
CA ILE A 146 -8.76 -5.85 -19.60
C ILE A 146 -7.37 -6.47 -19.70
N VAL A 147 -6.59 -6.35 -18.63
CA VAL A 147 -5.34 -7.07 -18.42
C VAL A 147 -5.65 -8.27 -17.54
N LYS A 148 -5.41 -9.47 -18.06
CA LYS A 148 -5.71 -10.74 -17.39
C LYS A 148 -4.49 -11.65 -17.43
N GLN A 149 -4.10 -12.15 -16.26
CA GLN A 149 -3.04 -13.15 -16.11
C GLN A 149 -3.62 -14.35 -15.36
N THR A 150 -3.38 -15.55 -15.89
CA THR A 150 -3.93 -16.80 -15.35
C THR A 150 -2.82 -17.74 -14.92
N ASP A 151 -3.09 -18.60 -13.93
CA ASP A 151 -2.17 -19.64 -13.45
C ASP A 151 -0.79 -19.08 -13.10
N CYS A 152 -0.79 -17.94 -12.41
CA CYS A 152 0.42 -17.23 -12.04
C CYS A 152 1.14 -17.95 -10.90
N THR A 153 2.46 -18.07 -10.99
CA THR A 153 3.31 -18.49 -9.86
C THR A 153 3.65 -17.33 -8.93
N PHE A 154 3.63 -16.12 -9.48
CA PHE A 154 3.87 -14.87 -8.79
C PHE A 154 3.01 -13.77 -9.41
N VAL A 155 2.42 -12.93 -8.57
CA VAL A 155 1.69 -11.72 -8.96
C VAL A 155 2.24 -10.57 -8.14
N SER A 156 2.53 -9.45 -8.80
CA SER A 156 2.74 -8.15 -8.16
C SER A 156 1.99 -7.11 -8.97
N VAL A 157 0.93 -6.53 -8.39
CA VAL A 157 0.03 -5.60 -9.06
C VAL A 157 -0.29 -4.41 -8.19
N GLY A 158 -0.58 -3.28 -8.83
CA GLY A 158 -0.94 -2.06 -8.14
C GLY A 158 0.14 -0.98 -8.18
N SER A 159 -0.12 0.15 -7.53
CA SER A 159 0.72 1.35 -7.60
C SER A 159 2.18 1.20 -7.11
N GLY A 160 2.45 0.23 -6.23
CA GLY A 160 3.79 -0.07 -5.71
C GLY A 160 4.36 -1.39 -6.21
N SER A 161 3.71 -2.04 -7.19
CA SER A 161 4.04 -3.37 -7.72
C SER A 161 5.50 -3.51 -8.14
N MET A 162 6.03 -2.53 -8.87
CA MET A 162 7.38 -2.57 -9.43
C MET A 162 8.43 -2.72 -8.32
N ARG A 163 8.27 -1.96 -7.23
CA ARG A 163 9.20 -1.95 -6.10
C ARG A 163 8.99 -3.13 -5.16
N ALA A 164 7.74 -3.53 -4.98
CA ALA A 164 7.43 -4.81 -4.35
C ALA A 164 8.14 -5.98 -5.07
N LYS A 165 8.12 -5.98 -6.41
CA LYS A 165 8.73 -7.04 -7.22
C LYS A 165 10.26 -7.04 -7.11
N GLU A 166 10.90 -5.88 -7.02
CA GLU A 166 12.37 -5.79 -6.86
C GLU A 166 12.88 -6.59 -5.64
N THR A 167 12.09 -6.70 -4.57
CA THR A 167 12.44 -7.51 -3.38
C THR A 167 12.51 -9.01 -3.68
N PHE A 168 11.86 -9.46 -4.76
CA PHE A 168 11.90 -10.85 -5.23
C PHE A 168 12.95 -11.07 -6.34
N ASP A 169 13.53 -10.02 -6.91
CA ASP A 169 14.48 -10.11 -8.02
C ASP A 169 15.93 -10.22 -7.51
N GLU A 170 16.61 -11.31 -7.88
CA GLU A 170 17.97 -11.71 -7.45
C GLU A 170 19.10 -10.68 -7.74
N LYS A 171 18.83 -9.61 -8.51
CA LYS A 171 19.87 -8.76 -9.13
C LYS A 171 20.13 -7.41 -8.45
N MET A 172 19.37 -7.02 -7.42
CA MET A 172 19.61 -5.78 -6.69
C MET A 172 20.55 -6.05 -5.49
N GLY A 173 21.85 -5.96 -5.75
CA GLY A 173 22.93 -6.33 -4.82
C GLY A 173 23.03 -5.47 -3.55
N THR A 174 22.43 -5.96 -2.48
CA THR A 174 22.86 -5.70 -1.09
C THR A 174 22.95 -7.06 -0.39
N GLU A 175 23.88 -7.25 0.54
CA GLU A 175 24.28 -8.58 1.06
C GLU A 175 23.17 -9.34 1.83
N ASP A 176 21.96 -8.76 1.96
CA ASP A 176 20.80 -9.29 2.67
C ASP A 176 19.56 -9.53 1.78
N VAL A 177 19.72 -9.86 0.49
CA VAL A 177 18.55 -10.13 -0.38
C VAL A 177 17.90 -11.47 -0.02
N PHE A 178 16.66 -11.38 0.46
CA PHE A 178 15.77 -12.51 0.68
C PHE A 178 15.43 -13.17 -0.66
N GLN A 179 16.08 -14.28 -0.99
CA GLN A 179 15.81 -15.02 -2.23
C GLN A 179 14.46 -15.74 -2.10
N TYR A 180 13.54 -15.46 -3.00
CA TYR A 180 12.35 -16.30 -3.10
C TYR A 180 12.78 -17.75 -3.34
N ASN A 181 12.39 -18.63 -2.43
CA ASN A 181 12.64 -20.04 -2.50
C ASN A 181 11.31 -20.75 -2.24
N TYR A 182 10.95 -21.73 -3.06
CA TYR A 182 9.73 -22.49 -2.81
C TYR A 182 9.76 -23.16 -1.43
N ASN A 183 10.93 -23.53 -0.92
CA ASN A 183 11.10 -24.21 0.36
C ASN A 183 11.16 -23.30 1.60
N LEU A 184 10.76 -22.03 1.49
CA LEU A 184 10.66 -21.14 2.66
C LEU A 184 9.76 -21.76 3.74
N SER A 185 10.12 -21.53 4.99
CA SER A 185 9.21 -21.67 6.13
C SER A 185 8.12 -20.60 6.06
N GLN A 186 7.04 -20.78 6.84
CA GLN A 186 5.96 -19.79 6.90
C GLN A 186 6.47 -18.42 7.39
N ASP A 187 7.33 -18.39 8.41
CA ASP A 187 7.89 -17.14 8.94
C ASP A 187 8.77 -16.41 7.91
N GLU A 188 9.58 -17.15 7.17
CA GLU A 188 10.39 -16.59 6.08
C GLU A 188 9.52 -16.06 4.94
N ALA A 189 8.42 -16.74 4.60
CA ALA A 189 7.47 -16.26 3.60
C ALA A 189 6.75 -14.98 4.05
N ILE A 190 6.37 -14.88 5.34
CA ILE A 190 5.80 -13.67 5.93
C ILE A 190 6.81 -12.51 5.85
N ASP A 191 8.06 -12.72 6.28
CA ASP A 191 9.09 -11.67 6.29
C ASP A 191 9.39 -11.16 4.87
N LEU A 192 9.50 -12.07 3.89
CA LEU A 192 9.68 -11.72 2.48
C LEU A 192 8.55 -10.82 1.96
N VAL A 193 7.29 -11.19 2.22
CA VAL A 193 6.12 -10.41 1.77
C VAL A 193 6.05 -9.06 2.47
N LEU A 194 6.31 -9.01 3.79
CA LEU A 194 6.34 -7.75 4.53
C LEU A 194 7.43 -6.81 4.01
N ARG A 195 8.65 -7.31 3.75
CA ARG A 195 9.74 -6.51 3.16
C ARG A 195 9.34 -5.94 1.79
N ALA A 196 8.69 -6.75 0.95
CA ALA A 196 8.29 -6.32 -0.37
C ALA A 196 7.18 -5.25 -0.34
N LEU A 197 6.16 -5.44 0.49
CA LEU A 197 5.14 -4.42 0.72
C LEU A 197 5.73 -3.16 1.35
N PHE A 198 6.65 -3.32 2.31
CA PHE A 198 7.36 -2.21 2.92
C PHE A 198 8.15 -1.42 1.86
N ASN A 199 8.89 -2.08 0.98
CA ASN A 199 9.59 -1.42 -0.12
C ASN A 199 8.62 -0.66 -1.05
N ALA A 200 7.45 -1.22 -1.33
CA ALA A 200 6.42 -0.52 -2.09
C ALA A 200 5.95 0.80 -1.42
N THR A 201 5.87 0.84 -0.08
CA THR A 201 5.51 2.08 0.65
C THR A 201 6.56 3.19 0.48
N PHE A 202 7.81 2.85 0.12
CA PHE A 202 8.84 3.85 -0.11
C PHE A 202 8.63 4.66 -1.37
N HIS A 203 8.00 4.04 -2.36
CA HIS A 203 7.98 4.56 -3.72
C HIS A 203 6.58 4.87 -4.23
N SER A 204 5.54 4.31 -3.60
CA SER A 204 4.15 4.61 -3.94
C SER A 204 3.49 5.42 -2.82
N LYS A 205 3.13 6.68 -3.13
CA LYS A 205 2.27 7.52 -2.26
C LYS A 205 0.90 6.89 -1.97
N PHE A 206 0.50 5.92 -2.79
CA PHE A 206 -0.79 5.26 -2.73
C PHE A 206 -0.77 3.95 -1.94
N THR A 207 0.41 3.45 -1.57
CA THR A 207 0.57 2.23 -0.75
C THR A 207 0.86 2.61 0.70
N GLY A 208 0.21 1.97 1.67
CA GLY A 208 0.54 2.13 3.08
C GLY A 208 -0.55 1.70 4.06
N GLY A 209 -0.52 2.26 5.27
CA GLY A 209 -1.41 1.87 6.36
C GLY A 209 -0.92 0.62 7.08
N THR A 210 -1.75 -0.41 7.17
CA THR A 210 -1.41 -1.74 7.67
C THR A 210 -1.05 -2.63 6.49
N LEU A 211 0.07 -3.33 6.61
CA LEU A 211 0.51 -4.38 5.71
C LEU A 211 -0.07 -5.70 6.23
N HIS A 212 -0.94 -6.30 5.42
CA HIS A 212 -1.60 -7.55 5.72
C HIS A 212 -0.89 -8.69 4.99
N VAL A 213 -0.67 -9.81 5.68
CA VAL A 213 -0.18 -11.05 5.10
C VAL A 213 -1.18 -12.15 5.40
N CYS A 214 -1.72 -12.71 4.34
CA CYS A 214 -2.65 -13.84 4.38
C CYS A 214 -1.99 -15.10 3.86
N HIS A 215 -2.40 -16.24 4.42
CA HIS A 215 -1.98 -17.55 4.00
C HIS A 215 -3.17 -18.41 3.58
N GLY A 216 -2.95 -19.20 2.54
CA GLY A 216 -3.90 -20.15 2.00
C GLY A 216 -3.36 -21.56 1.98
N HIS A 217 -4.07 -22.48 2.63
CA HIS A 217 -3.83 -23.91 2.55
C HIS A 217 -5.16 -24.66 2.67
N GLY A 218 -5.98 -24.58 1.61
CA GLY A 218 -7.38 -25.04 1.59
C GLY A 218 -8.37 -24.06 2.24
N THR A 219 -7.96 -23.35 3.30
CA THR A 219 -8.68 -22.23 3.91
C THR A 219 -7.81 -20.97 3.95
N TRP A 220 -8.42 -19.81 4.19
CA TRP A 220 -7.75 -18.51 4.19
C TRP A 220 -7.70 -17.92 5.59
N GLU A 221 -6.52 -17.47 5.99
CA GLU A 221 -6.30 -16.83 7.29
C GLU A 221 -5.42 -15.59 7.12
N ASN A 222 -5.76 -14.52 7.82
CA ASN A 222 -4.84 -13.41 8.02
C ASN A 222 -3.87 -13.80 9.14
N ILE A 223 -2.61 -13.99 8.79
CA ILE A 223 -1.59 -14.53 9.69
C ILE A 223 -0.66 -13.45 10.24
N ARG A 224 -0.63 -12.25 9.64
CA ARG A 224 0.16 -11.13 10.14
C ARG A 224 -0.38 -9.79 9.65
N ASP A 225 -0.65 -8.91 10.60
CA ASP A 225 -0.84 -7.48 10.37
C ASP A 225 0.36 -6.72 10.90
N CYS A 226 0.96 -5.86 10.10
CA CYS A 226 2.08 -5.02 10.50
C CYS A 226 1.83 -3.57 10.07
N ASP A 227 1.80 -2.64 11.02
CA ASP A 227 1.68 -1.22 10.67
C ASP A 227 2.93 -0.75 9.91
N VAL A 228 2.77 0.17 8.97
CA VAL A 228 3.90 0.69 8.19
C VAL A 228 4.97 1.36 9.06
N LEU A 229 4.65 1.98 10.20
CA LEU A 229 5.66 2.50 11.14
C LEU A 229 6.42 1.39 11.86
N GLU A 230 5.73 0.28 12.18
CA GLU A 230 6.38 -0.92 12.74
C GLU A 230 7.33 -1.54 11.72
N ALA A 231 6.86 -1.74 10.48
CA ALA A 231 7.67 -2.22 9.37
C ALA A 231 8.86 -1.29 9.11
N TYR A 232 8.64 0.03 9.20
CA TYR A 232 9.71 1.02 9.07
C TYR A 232 10.77 0.86 10.13
N ASN A 233 10.38 0.70 11.39
CA ASN A 233 11.34 0.48 12.47
C ASN A 233 12.07 -0.87 12.34
N GLN A 234 11.41 -1.91 11.80
CA GLN A 234 11.98 -3.24 11.61
C GLN A 234 13.00 -3.28 10.46
N TYR A 235 12.67 -2.68 9.32
CA TYR A 235 13.46 -2.76 8.09
C TYR A 235 14.22 -1.46 7.77
N TYR A 236 14.38 -0.59 8.78
CA TYR A 236 14.94 0.75 8.60
C TYR A 236 16.35 0.76 8.00
N GLU A 237 17.21 -0.15 8.45
CA GLU A 237 18.62 -0.24 8.09
C GLU A 237 18.84 -0.56 6.60
N SER A 238 17.78 -0.98 5.89
CA SER A 238 17.82 -1.21 4.44
C SER A 238 17.78 0.08 3.60
N TYR A 239 17.80 1.28 4.21
CA TYR A 239 17.74 2.57 3.50
C TYR A 239 18.79 3.59 3.97
N GLU A 240 19.23 4.44 3.05
CA GLU A 240 20.17 5.54 3.32
C GLU A 240 19.49 6.69 4.07
N GLU A 241 19.73 6.78 5.38
CA GLU A 241 19.10 7.77 6.29
C GLU A 241 19.49 9.23 5.97
N ASP A 242 20.71 9.42 5.46
CA ASP A 242 21.35 10.72 5.26
C ASP A 242 20.77 11.53 4.09
N LYS A 243 19.81 10.96 3.35
CA LYS A 243 19.10 11.61 2.23
C LYS A 243 17.62 11.85 2.52
N ILE A 244 17.20 11.68 3.78
CA ILE A 244 15.79 11.63 4.13
C ILE A 244 15.48 12.61 5.26
N LEU A 245 14.44 13.42 5.05
CA LEU A 245 13.86 14.28 6.08
C LEU A 245 12.45 13.80 6.45
N PHE A 246 12.13 13.85 7.73
CA PHE A 246 10.81 13.58 8.29
C PHE A 246 10.07 14.87 8.57
N LEU A 247 8.77 14.87 8.27
CA LEU A 247 7.92 16.05 8.39
C LEU A 247 6.66 15.69 9.13
N LEU A 248 6.28 16.55 10.08
CA LEU A 248 4.99 16.51 10.73
C LEU A 248 4.22 17.79 10.44
N PHE A 249 2.92 17.65 10.22
CA PHE A 249 2.00 18.77 10.22
C PHE A 249 0.65 18.36 10.80
N ASN A 250 0.00 19.32 11.46
CA ASN A 250 -1.21 19.06 12.23
C ASN A 250 -2.36 18.67 11.31
N SER A 251 -3.04 17.58 11.63
CA SER A 251 -4.20 17.07 10.90
C SER A 251 -5.54 17.50 11.51
N ALA A 252 -5.53 18.35 12.55
CA ALA A 252 -6.72 18.80 13.24
C ALA A 252 -7.64 19.64 12.34
N LYS A 253 -8.93 19.70 12.71
CA LYS A 253 -9.92 20.51 12.01
C LYS A 253 -9.50 21.99 12.03
N GLY A 254 -9.45 22.62 10.86
CA GLY A 254 -9.15 24.05 10.71
C GLY A 254 -8.00 24.34 9.74
N TYR A 255 -7.17 23.35 9.41
CA TYR A 255 -6.15 23.49 8.36
C TYR A 255 -6.66 22.98 7.01
N GLN A 256 -6.24 23.65 5.94
CA GLN A 256 -6.43 23.16 4.58
C GLN A 256 -5.61 21.88 4.34
N ALA A 257 -6.03 21.06 3.37
CA ALA A 257 -5.29 19.88 2.98
C ALA A 257 -3.90 20.26 2.43
N VAL A 258 -2.87 19.56 2.92
CA VAL A 258 -1.49 19.66 2.44
C VAL A 258 -1.19 18.44 1.56
N TYR A 259 -0.73 18.70 0.35
CA TYR A 259 -0.39 17.69 -0.65
C TYR A 259 1.12 17.53 -0.81
N SER A 260 1.55 16.42 -1.42
CA SER A 260 2.95 16.20 -1.77
C SER A 260 3.54 17.36 -2.58
N ASP A 261 2.79 17.89 -3.55
CA ASP A 261 3.22 19.03 -4.36
C ASP A 261 3.43 20.30 -3.53
N ASP A 262 2.64 20.53 -2.48
CA ASP A 262 2.84 21.67 -1.60
C ASP A 262 4.20 21.58 -0.89
N LEU A 263 4.55 20.38 -0.39
CA LEU A 263 5.82 20.13 0.28
C LEU A 263 7.01 20.24 -0.70
N ILE A 264 6.87 19.66 -1.90
CA ILE A 264 7.90 19.75 -2.94
C ILE A 264 8.13 21.20 -3.34
N ASN A 265 7.06 21.94 -3.62
CA ASN A 265 7.15 23.34 -4.06
C ASN A 265 7.77 24.25 -2.97
N LEU A 266 7.49 23.98 -1.69
CA LEU A 266 8.08 24.73 -0.58
C LEU A 266 9.62 24.62 -0.55
N PHE A 267 10.14 23.40 -0.77
CA PHE A 267 11.58 23.15 -0.65
C PHE A 267 12.37 23.26 -1.96
N ARG A 268 11.67 23.25 -3.11
CA ARG A 268 12.25 23.38 -4.45
C ARG A 268 13.32 24.50 -4.58
N PRO A 269 13.15 25.71 -4.02
CA PRO A 269 14.18 26.76 -4.13
C PRO A 269 15.54 26.39 -3.51
N TYR A 270 15.58 25.44 -2.57
CA TYR A 270 16.78 25.04 -1.85
C TYR A 270 17.37 23.73 -2.39
N SER A 271 16.48 22.81 -2.80
CA SER A 271 16.82 21.57 -3.48
C SER A 271 15.56 20.92 -4.07
N GLU A 272 15.68 20.08 -5.09
CA GLU A 272 14.56 19.31 -5.65
C GLU A 272 14.43 17.97 -4.91
N PRO A 273 13.38 17.77 -4.08
CA PRO A 273 13.10 16.45 -3.51
C PRO A 273 12.74 15.48 -4.65
N THR A 274 13.25 14.25 -4.58
CA THR A 274 12.89 13.20 -5.53
C THR A 274 11.49 12.66 -5.25
N LEU A 275 11.10 12.57 -3.98
CA LEU A 275 9.82 12.03 -3.54
C LEU A 275 9.32 12.73 -2.27
N ALA A 276 7.99 12.85 -2.14
CA ALA A 276 7.31 13.37 -0.95
C ALA A 276 6.10 12.49 -0.60
N HIS A 277 6.27 11.57 0.34
CA HIS A 277 5.27 10.52 0.61
C HIS A 277 4.71 10.63 2.02
N ARG A 278 3.38 10.49 2.14
CA ARG A 278 2.76 10.28 3.44
C ARG A 278 3.06 8.87 3.91
N VAL A 279 3.69 8.73 5.06
CA VAL A 279 3.99 7.42 5.64
C VAL A 279 2.82 6.97 6.50
N ALA A 280 2.41 7.79 7.48
CA ALA A 280 1.33 7.45 8.40
C ALA A 280 0.52 8.68 8.86
N HIS A 281 -0.64 8.42 9.46
CA HIS A 281 -1.38 9.40 10.26
C HIS A 281 -1.19 9.05 11.75
N ILE A 282 -0.57 9.94 12.51
CA ILE A 282 -0.23 9.73 13.92
C ILE A 282 -1.25 10.48 14.77
N ARG A 283 -2.10 9.75 15.49
CA ARG A 283 -3.02 10.35 16.48
C ARG A 283 -2.45 10.26 17.87
N ILE A 284 -2.24 11.42 18.51
CA ILE A 284 -1.73 11.51 19.88
C ILE A 284 -2.88 11.64 20.86
N THR A 285 -3.99 12.27 20.48
CA THR A 285 -5.26 12.25 21.23
C THR A 285 -6.43 12.29 20.25
N MET A 286 -7.68 12.19 20.73
CA MET A 286 -8.85 12.37 19.85
C MET A 286 -8.93 13.74 19.17
N ALA A 287 -8.27 14.75 19.75
CA ALA A 287 -8.27 16.13 19.24
C ALA A 287 -6.98 16.51 18.49
N ILE A 288 -5.88 15.78 18.70
CA ILE A 288 -4.55 16.10 18.16
C ILE A 288 -4.05 14.93 17.33
N GLY A 289 -3.87 15.18 16.04
CA GLY A 289 -3.21 14.27 15.12
C GLY A 289 -2.22 14.99 14.22
N PHE A 290 -1.26 14.25 13.70
CA PHE A 290 -0.25 14.73 12.78
C PHE A 290 -0.17 13.80 11.58
N TYR A 291 -0.08 14.36 10.39
CA TYR A 291 0.39 13.58 9.26
C TYR A 291 1.90 13.49 9.31
N TYR A 292 2.42 12.28 9.13
CA TYR A 292 3.83 12.01 9.04
C TYR A 292 4.20 11.75 7.58
N HIS A 293 5.09 12.59 7.08
CA HIS A 293 5.60 12.56 5.72
C HIS A 293 7.10 12.35 5.70
N ARG A 294 7.56 11.76 4.61
CA ARG A 294 8.97 11.62 4.26
C ARG A 294 9.26 12.43 3.01
N LEU A 295 10.31 13.24 3.06
CA LEU A 295 10.97 13.81 1.89
C LEU A 295 12.25 13.03 1.61
N VAL A 296 12.40 12.58 0.37
CA VAL A 296 13.58 11.86 -0.11
C VAL A 296 14.33 12.74 -1.09
N PHE A 297 15.64 12.77 -0.97
CA PHE A 297 16.55 13.54 -1.83
C PHE A 297 17.48 12.61 -2.59
N ARG A 298 18.12 13.14 -3.63
CA ARG A 298 19.08 12.37 -4.44
C ARG A 298 20.41 12.18 -3.72
N THR A 299 20.86 13.20 -3.00
CA THR A 299 22.12 13.19 -2.24
C THR A 299 21.94 13.75 -0.83
N HIS A 300 22.93 13.50 0.02
CA HIS A 300 22.95 14.05 1.37
C HIS A 300 23.01 15.58 1.35
N GLU A 301 23.82 16.15 0.46
CA GLU A 301 23.98 17.61 0.32
C GLU A 301 22.66 18.28 -0.08
N ASP A 302 21.85 17.62 -0.90
CA ASP A 302 20.53 18.09 -1.29
C ASP A 302 19.59 18.19 -0.07
N ALA A 303 19.57 17.14 0.76
CA ALA A 303 18.82 17.14 2.01
C ALA A 303 19.35 18.18 3.00
N ALA A 304 20.68 18.32 3.11
CA ALA A 304 21.33 19.24 4.04
C ALA A 304 21.03 20.72 3.73
N ARG A 305 20.93 21.10 2.44
CA ARG A 305 20.52 22.46 2.05
C ARG A 305 19.10 22.79 2.50
N VAL A 306 18.18 21.84 2.33
CA VAL A 306 16.80 21.98 2.83
C VAL A 306 16.77 22.07 4.34
N TYR A 307 17.49 21.19 5.03
CA TYR A 307 17.53 21.21 6.49
C TYR A 307 18.11 22.51 7.04
N SER A 308 19.18 23.02 6.44
CA SER A 308 19.80 24.31 6.80
C SER A 308 18.81 25.49 6.70
N TYR A 309 17.94 25.47 5.68
CA TYR A 309 16.87 26.47 5.56
C TYR A 309 15.86 26.36 6.71
N VAL A 310 15.46 25.14 7.08
CA VAL A 310 14.54 24.92 8.21
C VAL A 310 15.18 25.40 9.53
N GLU A 311 16.47 25.13 9.75
CA GLU A 311 17.20 25.62 10.93
C GLU A 311 17.25 27.14 11.00
N GLN A 312 17.44 27.82 9.86
CA GLN A 312 17.46 29.28 9.78
C GLN A 312 16.10 29.91 10.08
N ALA A 313 14.99 29.22 9.79
CA ALA A 313 13.65 29.68 10.16
C ALA A 313 13.43 29.71 11.68
N GLY A 314 14.28 29.00 12.43
CA GLY A 314 14.39 29.07 13.87
C GLY A 314 13.52 28.03 14.60
N PRO A 315 13.83 27.81 15.89
CA PRO A 315 13.13 26.82 16.67
C PRO A 315 11.69 27.25 16.94
N HIS A 316 10.81 26.29 17.10
CA HIS A 316 9.54 26.58 17.74
C HIS A 316 9.71 26.59 19.27
N GLY A 317 8.90 27.39 19.98
CA GLY A 317 8.87 27.35 21.45
C GLY A 317 8.48 25.96 21.97
N LEU A 318 8.62 25.72 23.28
CA LEU A 318 8.15 24.49 23.93
C LEU A 318 6.66 24.28 23.61
N THR A 319 6.36 23.26 22.81
CA THR A 319 5.02 22.95 22.34
C THR A 319 4.57 21.60 22.88
N THR A 320 3.30 21.54 23.27
CA THR A 320 2.57 20.28 23.42
C THR A 320 2.01 19.89 22.05
N PRO A 321 2.08 18.61 21.65
CA PRO A 321 2.50 17.44 22.44
C PRO A 321 4.02 17.20 22.43
N ALA A 322 4.50 16.40 23.40
CA ALA A 322 5.93 16.08 23.59
C ALA A 322 6.63 15.57 22.32
N LEU A 323 5.92 14.90 21.41
CA LEU A 323 6.47 14.49 20.11
C LEU A 323 7.16 15.64 19.35
N LEU A 324 6.65 16.87 19.45
CA LEU A 324 7.22 18.01 18.74
C LEU A 324 8.60 18.42 19.28
N THR A 325 9.00 18.00 20.48
CA THR A 325 10.37 18.28 20.98
C THR A 325 11.43 17.54 20.17
N GLU A 326 11.06 16.45 19.49
CA GLU A 326 11.96 15.75 18.56
C GLU A 326 12.06 16.45 17.19
N PHE A 327 11.35 17.56 16.97
CA PHE A 327 11.39 18.34 15.72
C PHE A 327 11.71 19.81 16.02
N PRO A 328 12.95 20.15 16.41
CA PRO A 328 13.27 21.43 17.04
C PRO A 328 12.94 22.65 16.18
N ASN A 329 12.98 22.50 14.85
CA ASN A 329 12.78 23.58 13.89
C ASN A 329 11.46 23.41 13.13
N ARG A 330 10.87 24.54 12.72
CA ARG A 330 9.67 24.55 11.89
C ARG A 330 9.75 25.58 10.77
N VAL A 331 9.06 25.29 9.68
CA VAL A 331 8.75 26.24 8.61
C VAL A 331 7.23 26.33 8.44
N TYR A 332 6.77 27.29 7.65
CA TYR A 332 5.35 27.47 7.38
C TYR A 332 5.07 27.26 5.91
N LEU A 333 3.99 26.54 5.63
CA LEU A 333 3.37 26.53 4.31
C LEU A 333 2.41 27.72 4.23
N ASP A 334 2.87 28.81 3.63
CA ASP A 334 2.17 30.09 3.50
C ASP A 334 1.18 30.13 2.32
N THR A 335 1.23 29.12 1.45
CA THR A 335 0.25 28.89 0.37
C THR A 335 -1.10 28.38 0.88
N LYS A 336 -1.25 28.18 2.20
CA LYS A 336 -2.46 27.71 2.85
C LYS A 336 -2.99 28.74 3.82
N GLU A 337 -4.31 28.80 3.96
CA GLU A 337 -4.97 29.65 4.95
C GLU A 337 -5.80 28.82 5.95
N PRO A 338 -5.49 28.86 7.26
CA PRO A 338 -4.31 29.50 7.86
C PRO A 338 -3.00 28.77 7.47
N ASN A 339 -1.86 29.49 7.56
CA ASN A 339 -0.54 28.91 7.30
C ASN A 339 -0.35 27.63 8.11
N VAL A 340 0.13 26.57 7.46
CA VAL A 340 0.32 25.27 8.11
C VAL A 340 1.77 25.17 8.63
N PRO A 341 1.99 24.98 9.95
CA PRO A 341 3.32 24.72 10.47
C PRO A 341 3.79 23.31 10.07
N LEU A 342 4.98 23.24 9.49
CA LEU A 342 5.69 22.00 9.16
C LEU A 342 6.88 21.85 10.09
N TYR A 343 6.88 20.79 10.87
CA TYR A 343 7.97 20.42 11.77
C TYR A 343 8.89 19.45 11.04
N VAL A 344 10.19 19.73 10.95
CA VAL A 344 11.11 18.97 10.11
C VAL A 344 12.31 18.49 10.93
N ASN A 345 12.65 17.21 10.80
CA ASN A 345 13.88 16.65 11.35
C ASN A 345 14.51 15.62 10.40
N TRP A 346 15.78 15.29 10.61
CA TRP A 346 16.43 14.17 9.93
C TRP A 346 15.73 12.85 10.22
N ALA A 347 15.66 11.99 9.22
CA ALA A 347 15.27 10.61 9.44
C ALA A 347 16.23 9.94 10.43
N SER A 348 15.70 9.21 11.40
CA SER A 348 16.50 8.36 12.28
C SER A 348 15.65 7.22 12.85
N LYS A 349 16.31 6.11 13.24
CA LYS A 349 15.67 4.96 13.89
C LYS A 349 14.98 5.38 15.19
N ARG A 350 15.66 6.23 15.96
CA ARG A 350 15.13 6.82 17.19
C ARG A 350 13.84 7.59 16.93
N LEU A 351 13.81 8.44 15.91
CA LEU A 351 12.62 9.26 15.64
C LEU A 351 11.42 8.40 15.25
N LEU A 352 11.64 7.33 14.47
CA LEU A 352 10.59 6.35 14.14
C LEU A 352 10.02 5.66 15.38
N GLN A 353 10.88 5.27 16.32
CA GLN A 353 10.46 4.69 17.59
C GLN A 353 9.58 5.67 18.38
N VAL A 354 9.99 6.93 18.48
CA VAL A 354 9.19 7.96 19.15
C VAL A 354 7.84 8.17 18.44
N LEU A 355 7.82 8.23 17.11
CA LEU A 355 6.59 8.36 16.31
C LEU A 355 5.63 7.19 16.55
N ARG A 356 6.15 5.96 16.55
CA ARG A 356 5.39 4.74 16.84
C ARG A 356 4.81 4.77 18.25
N ASP A 357 5.66 5.04 19.24
CA ASP A 357 5.28 4.99 20.66
C ASP A 357 4.34 6.14 21.08
N SER A 358 4.35 7.24 20.33
CA SER A 358 3.47 8.41 20.55
C SER A 358 2.06 8.23 19.98
N CYS A 359 1.84 7.25 19.12
CA CYS A 359 0.56 7.06 18.45
C CYS A 359 -0.37 6.18 19.31
N ILE A 360 -1.59 6.66 19.60
CA ILE A 360 -2.58 5.94 20.40
C ILE A 360 -3.38 4.95 19.55
N GLU A 361 -3.50 5.15 18.23
CA GLU A 361 -4.20 4.20 17.34
C GLU A 361 -3.46 2.86 17.14
N PHE A 362 -2.31 2.64 17.82
CA PHE A 362 -1.66 1.33 17.95
C PHE A 362 -1.97 0.57 19.24
N ARG A 363 -2.84 1.10 20.12
CA ARG A 363 -3.22 0.46 21.38
C ARG A 363 -4.67 0.01 21.43
#